data_AF-A0A0D8XKL5-F1
#
_entry.id   AF-A0A0D8XKL5-F1
#
_cell.length_a   1.000
_cell.length_b   1.000
_cell.length_c   1.000
_cell.angle_alpha   90.00
_cell.angle_beta   90.00
_cell.angle_gamma   90.00
#
_symmetry.space_group_name_H-M   'P 1'
#
loop_
_entity.id
_entity.type
_entity.pdbx_description
1 polymer ?
#
loop_
_entity_poly.entity_id
_entity_poly.type
_entity_poly.pdbx_seq_one_letter_code
_entity_poly.pdbx_strand_id
1 'polypeptide(L)'
;MCTPRMRSMACVNPFGILQDFLADCFYKYGLLISMHPRAFAIAPLILTCILASGLLNVRMEDDLRFLYSPEHSQSRIEYEIHKNFTGGSLNNSFVSLTLESIDYDKNLLTKEKCHRIRMFNKYVLENMTLTLEGKKPISPQVVTTHDLV
;
A
#
# COMPACT_ATOMS: atom_id res chain seq x y z
N MET A 1 79.04 -3.74 14.41
CA MET A 1 78.69 -4.87 13.51
C MET A 1 77.27 -4.66 13.02
N CYS A 2 77.15 -4.32 11.73
CA CYS A 2 75.88 -4.00 11.08
C CYS A 2 75.13 -5.28 10.70
N THR A 3 73.85 -5.39 11.04
CA THR A 3 72.91 -6.33 10.42
C THR A 3 72.13 -5.61 9.32
N PRO A 4 72.06 -6.16 8.09
CA PRO A 4 71.38 -5.47 7.00
C PRO A 4 69.86 -5.64 7.16
N ARG A 5 69.17 -4.50 7.19
CA ARG A 5 67.70 -4.43 7.14
C ARG A 5 67.23 -4.90 5.77
N MET A 6 66.71 -6.11 5.72
CA MET A 6 66.09 -6.71 4.54
C MET A 6 64.99 -5.77 4.04
N ARG A 7 65.24 -5.09 2.91
CA ARG A 7 64.21 -4.37 2.15
C ARG A 7 63.32 -5.42 1.50
N SER A 8 62.24 -5.80 2.17
CA SER A 8 61.13 -6.48 1.51
C SER A 8 60.50 -5.49 0.55
N MET A 9 60.66 -5.74 -0.75
CA MET A 9 59.81 -5.18 -1.79
C MET A 9 58.37 -5.59 -1.46
N ALA A 10 57.60 -4.67 -0.90
CA ALA A 10 56.16 -4.84 -0.85
C ALA A 10 55.62 -4.45 -2.23
N CYS A 11 55.17 -5.46 -2.99
CA CYS A 11 54.17 -5.23 -4.02
C CYS A 11 53.09 -4.36 -3.38
N VAL A 12 52.91 -3.14 -3.87
CA VAL A 12 51.93 -2.22 -3.31
C VAL A 12 50.56 -2.78 -3.66
N ASN A 13 49.98 -3.54 -2.74
CA ASN A 13 48.67 -4.11 -2.91
C ASN A 13 47.71 -2.92 -3.06
N PRO A 14 46.96 -2.78 -4.18
CA PRO A 14 46.12 -1.61 -4.41
C PRO A 14 45.05 -1.44 -3.31
N PHE A 15 44.66 -2.55 -2.68
CA PHE A 15 43.81 -2.56 -1.48
C PHE A 15 44.49 -1.96 -0.25
N GLY A 16 45.81 -2.06 -0.11
CA GLY A 16 46.55 -1.48 1.01
C GLY A 16 46.54 0.04 0.98
N ILE A 17 46.70 0.65 -0.19
CA ILE A 17 46.61 2.12 -0.35
C ILE A 17 45.20 2.61 0.02
N LEU A 18 44.16 1.92 -0.45
CA LEU A 18 42.78 2.28 -0.13
C LEU A 18 42.48 2.09 1.36
N GLN A 19 43.02 1.03 1.96
CA GLN A 19 42.90 0.76 3.39
C GLN A 19 43.57 1.85 4.23
N ASP A 20 44.80 2.26 3.89
CA ASP A 20 45.51 3.32 4.59
C ASP A 20 44.80 4.67 4.45
N PHE A 21 44.25 4.96 3.26
CA PHE A 21 43.43 6.14 3.02
C PHE A 21 42.13 6.14 3.84
N LEU A 22 41.39 5.03 3.85
CA LEU A 22 40.18 4.88 4.67
C LEU A 22 40.50 5.03 6.16
N ALA A 23 41.61 4.43 6.62
CA ALA A 23 42.05 4.52 8.01
C ALA A 23 42.33 5.96 8.42
N ASP A 24 43.03 6.73 7.58
CA ASP A 24 43.29 8.16 7.79
C ASP A 24 41.99 8.99 7.80
N CYS A 25 41.06 8.69 6.88
CA CYS A 25 39.76 9.35 6.83
C CYS A 25 38.93 9.08 8.10
N PHE A 26 38.83 7.82 8.52
CA PHE A 26 38.11 7.45 9.72
C PHE A 26 38.78 7.96 10.99
N TYR A 27 40.11 8.02 11.03
CA TYR A 27 40.83 8.59 12.15
C TYR A 27 40.54 10.08 12.30
N LYS A 28 40.62 10.85 11.20
CA LYS A 28 40.27 12.29 11.21
C LYS A 28 38.80 12.53 11.57
N TYR A 29 37.90 11.71 11.04
CA TYR A 29 36.48 11.76 11.36
C TYR A 29 36.19 11.42 12.83
N GLY A 30 36.80 10.37 13.35
CA GLY A 30 36.71 9.97 14.75
C GLY A 30 37.29 11.00 15.71
N LEU A 31 38.41 11.64 15.33
CA LEU A 31 38.98 12.75 16.10
C LEU A 31 37.98 13.92 16.19
N LEU A 32 37.34 14.28 15.08
CA LEU A 32 36.30 15.32 15.04
C LEU A 32 35.09 14.97 15.92
N ILE A 33 34.64 13.71 15.90
CA ILE A 33 33.55 13.24 16.77
C ILE A 33 33.94 13.31 18.24
N SER A 34 35.18 12.91 18.57
CA SER A 34 35.67 12.87 19.95
C SER A 34 35.77 14.27 20.59
N MET A 35 35.98 15.32 19.79
CA MET A 35 36.00 16.71 20.28
C MET A 35 34.60 17.24 20.64
N HIS A 36 33.55 16.74 19.99
CA HIS A 36 32.17 17.19 20.22
C HIS A 36 31.15 16.03 20.29
N PRO A 37 31.25 15.15 21.31
CA PRO A 37 30.43 13.92 21.39
C PRO A 37 28.92 14.21 21.53
N ARG A 38 28.56 15.32 22.21
CA ARG A 38 27.15 15.71 22.40
C ARG A 38 26.50 16.19 21.10
N ALA A 39 27.20 16.99 20.31
CA ALA A 39 26.69 17.47 19.02
C ALA A 39 26.49 16.32 18.04
N PHE A 40 27.42 15.35 18.04
CA PHE A 40 27.31 14.15 17.21
C PHE A 40 26.17 13.22 17.63
N ALA A 41 25.78 13.18 18.90
CA ALA A 41 24.62 12.41 19.35
C ALA A 41 23.28 13.10 19.01
N ILE A 42 23.22 14.43 19.18
CA ILE A 42 21.99 15.21 18.99
C ILE A 42 21.68 15.44 17.50
N ALA A 43 22.70 15.67 16.66
CA ALA A 43 22.52 15.94 15.24
C ALA A 43 21.75 14.83 14.48
N PRO A 44 22.13 13.53 14.55
CA PRO A 44 21.36 12.48 13.90
C PRO A 44 19.97 12.31 14.52
N LEU A 45 19.81 12.58 15.82
CA LEU A 45 18.49 12.53 16.47
C LEU A 45 17.56 13.59 15.89
N ILE A 46 18.01 14.85 15.80
CA ILE A 46 17.24 15.92 15.17
C ILE A 46 16.95 15.60 13.71
N LEU A 47 17.95 15.10 12.96
CA LEU A 47 17.77 14.69 11.57
C LEU A 47 16.70 13.61 11.45
N THR A 48 16.72 12.59 12.32
CA THR A 48 15.70 11.53 12.32
C THR A 48 14.31 12.08 12.64
N CYS A 49 14.19 13.04 13.57
CA CYS A 49 12.90 13.68 13.86
C CYS A 49 12.37 14.49 12.66
N ILE A 50 13.26 15.23 11.97
CA ILE A 50 12.89 15.97 10.75
C ILE A 50 12.42 15.00 9.67
N LEU A 51 13.14 13.90 9.44
CA LEU A 51 12.74 12.88 8.46
C LEU A 51 11.43 12.19 8.87
N ALA A 52 11.25 11.89 10.15
CA ALA A 52 10.03 11.28 10.68
C ALA A 52 8.80 12.18 10.52
N SER A 53 8.97 13.52 10.55
CA SER A 53 7.87 14.45 10.26
C SER A 53 7.26 14.26 8.86
N GLY A 54 8.05 13.72 7.90
CA GLY A 54 7.56 13.36 6.57
C GLY A 54 6.47 12.27 6.60
N LEU A 55 6.40 11.46 7.66
CA LEU A 55 5.35 10.45 7.84
C LEU A 55 3.95 11.07 7.94
N LEU A 56 3.84 12.32 8.38
CA LEU A 56 2.56 13.03 8.48
C LEU A 56 1.93 13.30 7.10
N ASN A 57 2.71 13.28 6.02
CA ASN A 57 2.25 13.51 4.65
C ASN A 57 2.08 12.22 3.84
N VAL A 58 2.05 11.05 4.50
CA VAL A 58 1.81 9.78 3.80
C VAL A 58 0.33 9.69 3.42
N ARG A 59 0.08 9.55 2.12
CA ARG A 59 -1.25 9.26 1.57
C ARG A 59 -1.35 7.78 1.26
N MET A 60 -2.31 7.11 1.92
CA MET A 60 -2.65 5.72 1.60
C MET A 60 -3.51 5.69 0.34
N GLU A 61 -3.20 4.76 -0.57
CA GLU A 61 -3.94 4.53 -1.80
C GLU A 61 -4.59 3.15 -1.71
N ASP A 62 -5.90 3.10 -1.48
CA ASP A 62 -6.65 1.85 -1.27
C ASP A 62 -7.34 1.34 -2.55
N ASP A 63 -7.25 2.08 -3.65
CA ASP A 63 -7.83 1.65 -4.92
C ASP A 63 -6.96 0.58 -5.58
N LEU A 64 -7.46 -0.66 -5.53
CA LEU A 64 -6.86 -1.85 -6.15
C LEU A 64 -6.45 -1.59 -7.60
N ARG A 65 -7.23 -0.82 -8.36
CA ARG A 65 -6.92 -0.54 -9.77
C ARG A 65 -5.62 0.25 -9.91
N PHE A 66 -5.37 1.22 -9.02
CA PHE A 66 -4.11 1.97 -9.01
C PHE A 66 -2.96 1.10 -8.49
N LEU A 67 -3.21 0.23 -7.52
CA LEU A 67 -2.20 -0.63 -6.90
C LEU A 67 -1.65 -1.70 -7.86
N TYR A 68 -2.50 -2.25 -8.74
CA TYR A 68 -2.12 -3.32 -9.66
C TYR A 68 -1.87 -2.86 -11.11
N SER A 69 -2.13 -1.59 -11.44
CA SER A 69 -1.87 -1.05 -12.79
C SER A 69 -0.58 -0.22 -12.81
N PRO A 70 0.33 -0.45 -13.77
CA PRO A 70 1.53 0.37 -13.93
C PRO A 70 1.21 1.86 -14.07
N GLU A 71 2.09 2.72 -13.57
CA GLU A 71 1.87 4.17 -13.45
C GLU A 71 1.55 4.86 -14.79
N HIS A 72 2.16 4.39 -15.88
CA HIS A 72 1.97 4.93 -17.24
C HIS A 72 1.20 3.97 -18.16
N SER A 73 0.29 3.17 -17.61
CA SER A 73 -0.54 2.27 -18.40
C SER A 73 -1.69 2.99 -19.13
N GLN A 74 -2.03 2.55 -20.34
CA GLN A 74 -3.18 3.05 -21.10
C GLN A 74 -4.49 2.94 -20.30
N SER A 75 -4.64 1.88 -19.51
CA SER A 75 -5.76 1.66 -18.60
C SER A 75 -5.94 2.74 -17.53
N ARG A 76 -4.85 3.41 -17.09
CA ARG A 76 -4.95 4.54 -16.14
C ARG A 76 -5.49 5.80 -16.82
N ILE A 77 -5.04 6.06 -18.06
CA ILE A 77 -5.51 7.20 -18.85
C ILE A 77 -7.01 7.04 -19.16
N GLU A 78 -7.42 5.87 -19.63
CA GLU A 78 -8.83 5.56 -19.89
C GLU A 78 -9.70 5.71 -18.63
N TYR A 79 -9.20 5.23 -17.49
CA TYR A 79 -9.89 5.37 -16.21
C TYR A 79 -10.01 6.83 -15.77
N GLU A 80 -8.97 7.64 -15.94
CA GLU A 80 -9.01 9.06 -15.58
C GLU A 80 -10.02 9.82 -16.45
N ILE A 81 -10.03 9.56 -17.76
CA ILE A 81 -11.00 10.13 -18.70
C ILE A 81 -12.43 9.71 -18.31
N HIS A 82 -12.63 8.42 -18.05
CA HIS A 82 -13.93 7.90 -17.64
C HIS A 82 -14.39 8.52 -16.31
N LYS A 83 -13.52 8.61 -15.32
CA LYS A 83 -13.80 9.22 -14.01
C LYS A 83 -14.20 10.70 -14.14
N ASN A 84 -13.50 11.44 -14.99
CA ASN A 84 -13.78 12.85 -15.26
C ASN A 84 -15.10 13.04 -16.02
N PHE A 85 -15.43 12.14 -16.96
CA PHE A 85 -16.67 12.19 -17.73
C PHE A 85 -17.90 11.82 -16.88
N THR A 86 -17.80 10.76 -16.09
CA THR A 86 -18.92 10.25 -15.27
C THR A 86 -19.16 11.07 -14.00
N GLY A 87 -18.24 11.97 -13.63
CA GLY A 87 -18.41 12.85 -12.48
C GLY A 87 -18.53 12.07 -11.16
N GLY A 88 -17.56 11.21 -10.84
CA GLY A 88 -17.31 10.63 -9.50
C GLY A 88 -18.42 9.84 -8.80
N SER A 89 -19.65 9.73 -9.35
CA SER A 89 -20.83 9.30 -8.60
C SER A 89 -21.61 8.15 -9.26
N LEU A 90 -20.92 7.29 -10.01
CA LEU A 90 -21.43 5.95 -10.30
C LEU A 90 -20.46 4.91 -9.74
N ASN A 91 -20.12 5.04 -8.44
CA ASN A 91 -19.72 3.88 -7.66
C ASN A 91 -20.95 2.99 -7.50
N ASN A 92 -21.34 2.29 -8.58
CA ASN A 92 -22.22 1.16 -8.48
C ASN A 92 -21.42 0.06 -7.79
N SER A 93 -21.36 0.14 -6.46
CA SER A 93 -20.93 -0.98 -5.64
C SER A 93 -21.95 -2.09 -5.84
N PHE A 94 -21.65 -2.99 -6.77
CA PHE A 94 -22.47 -4.16 -7.01
C PHE A 94 -22.28 -5.11 -5.83
N VAL A 95 -23.33 -5.24 -5.01
CA VAL A 95 -23.38 -6.27 -3.98
C VAL A 95 -23.97 -7.52 -4.61
N SER A 96 -23.14 -8.54 -4.80
CA SER A 96 -23.58 -9.85 -5.25
C SER A 96 -23.70 -10.81 -4.06
N LEU A 97 -24.76 -11.62 -4.05
CA LEU A 97 -24.96 -12.68 -3.08
C LEU A 97 -24.90 -14.02 -3.81
N THR A 98 -23.94 -14.85 -3.46
CA THR A 98 -23.81 -16.22 -3.99
C THR A 98 -24.43 -17.19 -3.00
N LEU A 99 -25.32 -18.04 -3.49
CA LEU A 99 -26.01 -19.04 -2.68
C LEU A 99 -25.55 -20.43 -3.10
N GLU A 100 -25.23 -21.27 -2.12
CA GLU A 100 -24.90 -22.67 -2.32
C GLU A 100 -25.83 -23.56 -1.47
N SER A 101 -26.24 -24.70 -2.03
CA SER A 101 -27.01 -25.71 -1.31
C SER A 101 -26.08 -26.63 -0.53
N ILE A 102 -26.31 -26.77 0.78
CA ILE A 102 -25.54 -27.67 1.66
C ILE A 102 -25.95 -29.15 1.48
N ASP A 103 -27.13 -29.40 0.90
CA ASP A 103 -27.63 -30.76 0.67
C ASP A 103 -26.75 -31.57 -0.28
N TYR A 104 -26.76 -32.90 -0.14
CA TYR A 104 -26.02 -33.84 -1.01
C TYR A 104 -26.32 -33.66 -2.50
N ASP A 105 -27.58 -33.34 -2.85
CA ASP A 105 -28.01 -33.13 -4.24
C ASP A 105 -27.50 -31.80 -4.83
N LYS A 106 -27.01 -30.87 -4.00
CA LYS A 106 -26.54 -29.50 -4.35
C LYS A 106 -27.52 -28.69 -5.22
N ASN A 107 -28.74 -29.17 -5.38
CA ASN A 107 -29.72 -28.62 -6.29
C ASN A 107 -30.44 -27.44 -5.64
N LEU A 108 -30.32 -26.26 -6.24
CA LEU A 108 -30.99 -25.04 -5.80
C LEU A 108 -32.33 -24.80 -6.49
N LEU A 109 -32.62 -25.52 -7.58
CA LEU A 109 -33.79 -25.31 -8.44
C LEU A 109 -35.05 -26.03 -7.93
N THR A 110 -35.08 -26.41 -6.66
CA THR A 110 -36.27 -26.96 -6.01
C THR A 110 -37.24 -25.83 -5.67
N LYS A 111 -38.54 -26.08 -5.86
CA LYS A 111 -39.61 -25.10 -5.60
C LYS A 111 -39.52 -24.46 -4.20
N GLU A 112 -39.22 -25.28 -3.19
CA GLU A 112 -39.07 -24.83 -1.80
C GLU A 112 -37.90 -23.85 -1.64
N LYS A 113 -36.72 -24.20 -2.18
CA LYS A 113 -35.52 -23.36 -2.12
C LYS A 113 -35.71 -22.06 -2.89
N CYS A 114 -36.23 -22.11 -4.12
CA CYS A 114 -36.56 -20.91 -4.89
C CYS A 114 -37.55 -19.99 -4.14
N HIS A 115 -38.57 -20.56 -3.49
CA HIS A 115 -39.52 -19.78 -2.70
C HIS A 115 -38.83 -19.07 -1.53
N ARG A 116 -37.96 -19.77 -0.80
CA ARG A 116 -37.17 -19.19 0.30
C ARG A 116 -36.22 -18.10 -0.17
N ILE A 117 -35.54 -18.29 -1.30
CA ILE A 117 -34.65 -17.27 -1.90
C ILE A 117 -35.45 -16.02 -2.25
N ARG A 118 -36.63 -16.17 -2.85
CA ARG A 118 -37.51 -15.04 -3.18
C ARG A 118 -37.99 -14.31 -1.92
N MET A 119 -38.37 -15.04 -0.88
CA MET A 119 -38.77 -14.47 0.41
C MET A 119 -37.63 -13.70 1.08
N PHE A 120 -36.41 -14.24 1.01
CA PHE A 120 -35.22 -13.56 1.51
C PHE A 120 -34.92 -12.27 0.73
N ASN A 121 -34.97 -12.31 -0.60
CA ASN A 121 -34.79 -11.11 -1.43
C ASN A 121 -35.82 -10.04 -1.09
N LYS A 122 -37.09 -10.43 -0.93
CA LYS A 122 -38.16 -9.52 -0.50
C LYS A 122 -37.87 -8.91 0.87
N TYR A 123 -37.41 -9.72 1.83
CA TYR A 123 -37.05 -9.24 3.16
C TYR A 123 -35.90 -8.22 3.12
N VAL A 124 -34.85 -8.48 2.34
CA VAL A 124 -33.71 -7.56 2.19
C VAL A 124 -34.18 -6.24 1.58
N LEU A 125 -35.01 -6.27 0.55
CA LEU A 125 -35.53 -5.08 -0.12
C LEU A 125 -36.41 -4.21 0.80
N GLU A 126 -37.26 -4.84 1.60
CA GLU A 126 -38.27 -4.13 2.40
C GLU A 126 -37.74 -3.70 3.78
N ASN A 127 -36.86 -4.48 4.40
CA ASN A 127 -36.45 -4.28 5.80
C ASN A 127 -35.00 -3.79 5.96
N MET A 128 -34.12 -3.95 4.97
CA MET A 128 -32.76 -3.45 5.08
C MET A 128 -32.77 -1.94 4.89
N THR A 129 -32.74 -1.21 6.00
CA THR A 129 -32.72 0.25 6.01
C THR A 129 -31.53 0.73 6.81
N LEU A 130 -30.74 1.63 6.23
CA LEU A 130 -29.60 2.25 6.91
C LEU A 130 -29.95 3.68 7.27
N THR A 131 -29.87 4.01 8.55
CA THR A 131 -30.00 5.38 9.05
C THR A 131 -28.61 6.02 9.10
N LEU A 132 -28.32 6.90 8.14
CA LEU A 132 -27.12 7.72 8.15
C LEU A 132 -27.47 9.07 8.79
N GLU A 133 -26.82 9.37 9.91
CA GLU A 133 -26.85 10.68 10.59
C GLU A 133 -28.24 11.32 10.76
N GLY A 134 -29.20 10.59 11.34
CA GLY A 134 -30.50 11.16 11.72
C GLY A 134 -31.42 11.54 10.56
N LYS A 135 -31.06 11.26 9.31
CA LYS A 135 -31.94 11.38 8.15
C LYS A 135 -32.56 10.03 7.78
N LYS A 136 -33.80 10.11 7.27
CA LYS A 136 -34.70 8.97 7.00
C LYS A 136 -34.00 7.83 6.24
N PRO A 137 -34.38 6.58 6.52
CA PRO A 137 -33.77 5.40 5.92
C PRO A 137 -33.87 5.43 4.39
N ILE A 138 -32.73 5.24 3.74
CA ILE A 138 -32.64 5.09 2.29
C ILE A 138 -32.84 3.60 1.99
N SER A 139 -33.93 3.25 1.31
CA SER A 139 -34.15 1.89 0.83
C SER A 139 -33.13 1.55 -0.28
N PRO A 140 -32.63 0.30 -0.34
CA PRO A 140 -31.73 -0.13 -1.39
C PRO A 140 -32.44 -0.04 -2.74
N GLN A 141 -31.94 0.81 -3.64
CA GLN A 141 -32.39 0.84 -5.03
C GLN A 141 -31.73 -0.31 -5.79
N VAL A 142 -32.54 -1.28 -6.23
CA VAL A 142 -32.08 -2.33 -7.14
C VAL A 142 -32.29 -1.83 -8.56
N VAL A 143 -31.18 -1.59 -9.28
CA VAL A 143 -31.20 -1.49 -10.74
C VAL A 143 -31.34 -2.91 -11.28
N THR A 144 -32.58 -3.31 -11.58
CA THR A 144 -32.85 -4.56 -12.30
C THR A 144 -32.32 -4.44 -13.72
N THR A 145 -31.54 -5.43 -14.17
CA THR A 145 -31.04 -5.60 -15.53
C THR A 145 -32.15 -5.98 -16.52
N HIS A 146 -33.21 -5.17 -16.56
CA HIS A 146 -34.23 -5.16 -17.62
C HIS A 146 -34.26 -3.83 -18.39
N ASP A 147 -33.46 -2.83 -17.99
CA ASP A 147 -33.37 -1.51 -18.64
C ASP A 147 -32.10 -1.34 -19.52
N LEU A 148 -31.47 -2.46 -19.91
CA LEU A 148 -30.40 -2.52 -20.91
C LEU A 148 -30.79 -3.49 -22.02
N VAL A 149 -31.86 -3.17 -22.74
CA VAL A 149 -32.12 -3.60 -24.13
C VAL A 149 -32.71 -2.42 -24.88
#